data_AF-A0A2S0JKJ9-F1
#
_entry.id   AF-A0A2S0JKJ9-F1
#
_cell.length_a   1.000
_cell.length_b   1.000
_cell.length_c   1.000
_cell.angle_alpha   90.00
_cell.angle_beta   90.00
_cell.angle_gamma   90.00
#
_symmetry.space_group_name_H-M   'P 1'
#
loop_
_entity.id
_entity.type
_entity.pdbx_description
1 polymer ?
#
loop_
_entity_poly.entity_id
_entity_poly.type
_entity_poly.pdbx_seq_one_letter_code
_entity_poly.pdbx_strand_id
1 'polypeptide(L)'
;MKSILLALGYIIFSTTFLYVSLKALIFSTMSNSFPNIPFVIIGILMIMITVTVGLFLRRFANDSKNLMLVLTVISWILVLFLFWHF
;
A
#
# COMPACT_ATOMS: atom_id res chain seq x y z
N MET A 1 11.54 -19.21 -10.07
CA MET A 1 11.79 -17.86 -10.66
C MET A 1 10.53 -17.00 -10.81
N LYS A 2 9.43 -17.49 -11.42
CA LYS A 2 8.20 -16.68 -11.63
C LYS A 2 7.63 -16.08 -10.33
N SER A 3 7.61 -16.85 -9.24
CA SER A 3 7.07 -16.39 -7.94
C SER A 3 7.91 -15.28 -7.28
N ILE A 4 9.24 -15.30 -7.48
CA ILE A 4 10.14 -14.27 -6.93
C ILE A 4 9.98 -12.96 -7.72
N LEU A 5 9.87 -13.04 -9.04
CA LEU A 5 9.64 -11.88 -9.89
C LEU A 5 8.29 -11.21 -9.56
N LEU A 6 7.24 -12.02 -9.34
CA LEU A 6 5.92 -11.56 -8.89
C LEU A 6 5.97 -10.89 -7.51
N ALA A 7 6.72 -11.47 -6.57
CA ALA A 7 6.88 -10.93 -5.22
C ALA A 7 7.62 -9.57 -5.24
N LEU A 8 8.70 -9.47 -6.01
CA LEU A 8 9.44 -8.21 -6.19
C LEU A 8 8.61 -7.15 -6.90
N GLY A 9 7.90 -7.50 -7.97
CA GLY A 9 7.00 -6.57 -8.66
C GLY A 9 5.90 -6.06 -7.72
N TYR A 10 5.34 -6.95 -6.89
CA TYR A 10 4.34 -6.59 -5.90
C TYR A 10 4.86 -5.64 -4.82
N ILE A 11 6.09 -5.86 -4.31
CA ILE A 11 6.66 -5.00 -3.27
C ILE A 11 6.93 -3.58 -3.80
N ILE A 12 7.43 -3.48 -5.03
CA ILE A 12 7.73 -2.19 -5.68
C ILE A 12 6.42 -1.45 -5.95
N PHE A 13 5.42 -2.15 -6.52
CA PHE A 13 4.11 -1.57 -6.76
C PHE A 13 3.44 -1.11 -5.46
N SER A 14 3.41 -1.95 -4.42
CA SER A 14 2.73 -1.61 -3.17
C SER A 14 3.40 -0.44 -2.47
N THR A 15 4.73 -0.41 -2.40
CA THR A 15 5.46 0.70 -1.76
C THR A 15 5.27 2.02 -2.51
N THR A 16 5.39 2.02 -3.85
CA THR A 16 5.17 3.24 -4.67
C THR A 16 3.73 3.72 -4.62
N PHE A 17 2.74 2.82 -4.74
CA PHE A 17 1.33 3.15 -4.62
C PHE A 17 1.02 3.77 -3.26
N LEU A 18 1.41 3.10 -2.16
CA LEU A 18 1.18 3.59 -0.81
C LEU A 18 1.84 4.96 -0.57
N TYR A 19 3.07 5.15 -1.04
CA TYR A 19 3.78 6.42 -0.91
C TYR A 19 3.06 7.56 -1.64
N VAL A 20 2.68 7.36 -2.91
CA VAL A 20 1.98 8.38 -3.69
C VAL A 20 0.60 8.70 -3.09
N SER A 21 -0.14 7.68 -2.66
CA SER A 21 -1.46 7.87 -2.05
C SER A 21 -1.39 8.62 -0.73
N LEU A 22 -0.45 8.30 0.16
CA LEU A 22 -0.25 9.05 1.41
C LEU A 22 0.22 10.49 1.16
N LYS A 23 1.08 10.71 0.15
CA LYS A 23 1.49 12.08 -0.20
C LYS A 23 0.32 12.91 -0.72
N ALA A 24 -0.53 12.33 -1.57
CA ALA A 24 -1.74 12.97 -2.06
C ALA A 24 -2.73 13.25 -0.93
N LEU A 25 -2.86 12.33 0.03
CA LEU A 25 -3.66 12.49 1.25
C LEU A 25 -3.23 13.72 2.05
N ILE A 26 -1.94 13.84 2.35
CA ILE A 26 -1.39 14.97 3.12
C ILE A 26 -1.60 16.29 2.38
N PHE A 27 -1.34 16.32 1.08
CA PHE A 27 -1.57 17.52 0.28
C PHE A 27 -3.07 17.92 0.27
N SER A 28 -3.96 16.94 0.18
CA SER A 28 -5.42 17.19 0.19
C SER A 28 -5.94 17.73 1.53
N THR A 29 -5.29 17.36 2.64
CA THR A 29 -5.68 17.79 3.99
C THR A 29 -5.10 19.16 4.35
N MET A 30 -3.93 19.52 3.82
CA MET A 30 -3.36 20.87 3.97
C MET A 30 -4.18 21.94 3.25
N SER A 31 -4.95 21.56 2.23
CA SER A 31 -5.68 22.49 1.36
C SER A 31 -7.06 22.93 1.89
N ASN A 32 -7.67 22.23 2.85
CA ASN A 32 -9.09 22.41 3.17
C ASN A 32 -9.37 22.55 4.67
N SER A 33 -10.33 23.40 5.02
CA SER A 33 -10.77 23.70 6.40
C SER A 33 -11.41 22.51 7.14
N PHE A 34 -11.68 21.38 6.44
CA PHE A 34 -12.22 20.14 7.03
C PHE A 34 -11.40 18.91 6.58
N PRO A 35 -10.19 18.70 7.14
CA PRO A 35 -9.23 17.69 6.66
C PRO A 35 -9.65 16.24 6.95
N ASN A 36 -10.55 15.98 7.90
CA ASN A 36 -10.74 14.63 8.44
C ASN A 36 -11.54 13.68 7.53
N ILE A 37 -12.55 14.19 6.81
CA ILE A 37 -13.40 13.36 5.93
C ILE A 37 -12.62 12.80 4.74
N PRO A 38 -11.89 13.62 3.94
CA PRO A 38 -11.09 13.10 2.83
C PRO A 38 -9.97 12.18 3.32
N PHE A 39 -9.40 12.45 4.50
CA PHE A 39 -8.35 11.61 5.09
C PHE A 39 -8.83 10.17 5.34
N VAL A 40 -9.98 10.03 6.02
CA VAL A 40 -10.54 8.70 6.36
C VAL A 40 -10.93 7.93 5.09
N ILE A 41 -11.59 8.60 4.13
CA ILE A 41 -12.05 7.96 2.90
C ILE A 41 -10.87 7.44 2.08
N ILE A 42 -9.84 8.26 1.86
CA ILE A 42 -8.66 7.87 1.08
C ILE A 42 -7.85 6.81 1.82
N GLY A 43 -7.73 6.88 3.16
CA GLY A 43 -7.09 5.84 3.97
C GLY A 43 -7.78 4.47 3.81
N ILE A 44 -9.12 4.44 3.85
CA ILE A 44 -9.89 3.22 3.58
C ILE A 44 -9.67 2.74 2.14
N LEU A 45 -9.63 3.66 1.17
CA LEU A 45 -9.39 3.32 -0.24
C LEU A 45 -8.01 2.67 -0.44
N MET A 46 -6.97 3.19 0.22
CA MET A 46 -5.62 2.63 0.18
C MET A 46 -5.58 1.19 0.71
N ILE A 47 -6.26 0.93 1.83
CA ILE A 47 -6.38 -0.41 2.41
C ILE A 47 -7.13 -1.34 1.44
N MET A 48 -8.27 -0.91 0.91
CA MET A 48 -9.05 -1.72 -0.03
C MET A 48 -8.25 -2.10 -1.28
N ILE A 49 -7.51 -1.15 -1.87
CA ILE A 49 -6.72 -1.40 -3.08
C ILE A 49 -5.56 -2.34 -2.77
N THR A 50 -4.80 -2.10 -1.69
CA THR A 50 -3.67 -2.98 -1.32
C THR A 50 -4.13 -4.40 -0.97
N VAL A 51 -5.26 -4.55 -0.29
CA VAL A 51 -5.85 -5.86 0.02
C VAL A 51 -6.36 -6.55 -1.25
N THR A 52 -7.08 -5.83 -2.12
CA THR A 52 -7.63 -6.42 -3.36
C THR A 52 -6.52 -6.89 -4.29
N VAL A 53 -5.48 -6.08 -4.49
CA VAL A 53 -4.31 -6.44 -5.30
C VAL A 53 -3.53 -7.60 -4.67
N GLY A 54 -3.35 -7.58 -3.34
CA GLY A 54 -2.71 -8.68 -2.61
C GLY A 54 -3.47 -10.00 -2.72
N LEU A 55 -4.80 -9.98 -2.59
CA LEU A 55 -5.66 -11.16 -2.76
C LEU A 55 -5.68 -11.67 -4.21
N PHE A 56 -5.69 -10.76 -5.19
CA PHE A 56 -5.62 -11.12 -6.61
C PHE A 56 -4.31 -11.85 -6.92
N LEU A 57 -3.18 -11.30 -6.48
CA LEU A 57 -1.86 -11.89 -6.73
C LEU A 57 -1.66 -13.23 -5.99
N ARG A 58 -2.31 -13.44 -4.84
CA ARG A 58 -2.34 -14.75 -4.15
C ARG A 58 -2.98 -15.86 -4.96
N ARG A 59 -3.90 -15.55 -5.89
CA ARG A 59 -4.45 -16.57 -6.80
C ARG A 59 -3.40 -17.10 -7.78
N PHE A 60 -2.40 -16.28 -8.12
CA PHE A 60 -1.32 -16.65 -9.05
C PHE A 60 -0.09 -17.22 -8.34
N ALA A 61 0.05 -16.97 -7.03
CA ALA A 61 1.19 -17.39 -6.21
C ALA A 61 0.74 -18.35 -5.10
N ASN A 62 0.22 -19.53 -5.49
CA ASN A 62 -0.40 -20.50 -4.56
C ASN A 62 0.57 -20.96 -3.45
N ASP A 63 1.86 -21.09 -3.78
CA ASP A 63 2.94 -21.50 -2.86
C ASP A 63 3.51 -20.33 -2.03
N SER A 64 3.20 -19.08 -2.39
CA SER A 64 3.85 -17.87 -1.83
C SER A 64 2.89 -16.96 -1.06
N LYS A 65 1.71 -17.48 -0.67
CA LYS A 65 0.65 -16.69 -0.03
C LYS A 65 1.10 -15.97 1.24
N ASN A 66 1.83 -16.66 2.11
CA ASN A 66 2.37 -16.08 3.33
C ASN A 66 3.42 -15.01 3.03
N LEU A 67 4.27 -15.26 2.02
CA LEU A 67 5.29 -14.32 1.59
C LEU A 67 4.65 -13.02 1.07
N MET A 68 3.58 -13.10 0.27
CA MET A 68 2.85 -11.91 -0.17
C MET A 68 2.21 -11.12 0.98
N LEU A 69 1.66 -11.79 1.99
CA LEU A 69 1.10 -11.11 3.17
C LEU A 69 2.18 -10.34 3.93
N VAL A 70 3.31 -10.98 4.17
CA VAL A 70 4.48 -10.37 4.82
C VAL A 70 4.96 -9.16 4.01
N LEU A 71 5.02 -9.27 2.69
CA LEU A 71 5.42 -8.16 1.82
C LEU A 71 4.44 -6.98 1.87
N THR A 72 3.13 -7.23 1.92
CA THR A 72 2.13 -6.16 2.11
C THR A 72 2.38 -5.43 3.43
N VAL A 73 2.56 -6.17 4.53
CA VAL A 73 2.80 -5.60 5.87
C VAL A 73 4.11 -4.79 5.88
N ILE A 74 5.19 -5.34 5.33
CA ILE A 74 6.47 -4.64 5.21
C ILE A 74 6.30 -3.35 4.41
N SER A 75 5.59 -3.38 3.27
CA SER A 75 5.38 -2.18 2.46
C SER A 75 4.63 -1.07 3.19
N TRP A 76 3.64 -1.42 4.03
CA TRP A 76 2.95 -0.48 4.90
C TRP A 76 3.88 0.09 5.98
N ILE A 77 4.64 -0.75 6.68
CA ILE A 77 5.58 -0.31 7.73
C ILE A 77 6.63 0.64 7.14
N LEU A 78 7.19 0.30 5.98
CA LEU A 78 8.23 1.09 5.31
C LEU A 78 7.71 2.48 4.92
N VAL A 79 6.49 2.54 4.36
CA VAL A 79 5.87 3.81 3.99
C VAL A 79 5.48 4.63 5.22
N LEU A 80 4.92 4.01 6.27
CA LEU A 80 4.63 4.70 7.53
C LEU A 80 5.90 5.26 8.19
N PHE A 81 7.01 4.50 8.16
CA PHE A 81 8.30 4.95 8.67
C PHE A 81 8.86 6.14 7.87
N LEU A 82 8.79 6.07 6.54
CA LEU A 82 9.18 7.18 5.67
C LEU A 82 8.37 8.44 5.94
N PHE A 83 7.07 8.30 6.26
CA PHE A 83 6.21 9.42 6.62
C PHE A 83 6.42 9.94 8.04
N TRP A 84 6.81 9.10 9.00
CA TRP A 84 7.13 9.54 10.36
C TRP A 84 8.36 10.46 10.40
N HIS A 85 9.25 10.33 9.42
CA HIS A 85 10.48 11.12 9.32
C HIS A 85 10.34 12.40 8.49
N PHE A 86 9.14 12.67 7.95
CA PHE A 86 8.82 13.84 7.15
C PHE A 86 7.99 14.83 7.96
#